data_AF-A0A059WGD1-F1
#
_entry.id   AF-A0A059WGD1-F1
#
_cell.length_a   1.000
_cell.length_b   1.000
_cell.length_c   1.000
_cell.angle_alpha   90.00
_cell.angle_beta   90.00
_cell.angle_gamma   90.00
#
_symmetry.space_group_name_H-M   'P 1'
#
loop_
_entity.id
_entity.type
_entity.pdbx_description
1 polymer ?
#
loop_
_entity_poly.entity_id
_entity_poly.type
_entity_poly.pdbx_seq_one_letter_code
_entity_poly.pdbx_strand_id
1 'polypeptide(L)'
;VERFTARSGYGNADVRDEAEQGSYWYDGSLRISANEQVRFLQRLHNGELGLSARTTDMIRQVALVEETPRWRLVAKTGACRGVGEQTTTHWYVGWVEKADNTYYFALRLAADSFEPALRDRVPIARDLLARLHILD
;
A
#
# COMPACT_ATOMS: atom_id res chain seq x y z
N VAL A 1 -3.75 12.54 -13.70
CA VAL A 1 -3.32 11.26 -13.12
C VAL A 1 -1.99 10.83 -13.72
N GLU A 2 -1.91 10.57 -15.03
CA GLU A 2 -0.72 10.15 -15.77
C GLU A 2 0.59 10.84 -15.35
N ARG A 3 0.64 12.18 -15.40
CA ARG A 3 1.84 12.94 -15.04
C ARG A 3 2.35 12.67 -13.63
N PHE A 4 1.44 12.45 -12.67
CA PHE A 4 1.85 12.17 -11.28
C PHE A 4 2.34 10.73 -11.16
N THR A 5 1.59 9.76 -11.71
CA THR A 5 1.94 8.33 -11.69
C THR A 5 3.32 8.06 -12.30
N ALA A 6 3.62 8.71 -13.44
CA ALA A 6 4.93 8.59 -14.08
C ALA A 6 6.05 9.21 -13.24
N ARG A 7 5.88 10.46 -12.74
CA ARG A 7 6.91 11.15 -11.92
C ARG A 7 7.13 10.49 -10.56
N SER A 8 6.10 9.86 -10.00
CA SER A 8 6.20 9.12 -8.74
C SER A 8 6.79 7.72 -8.94
N GLY A 9 7.01 7.26 -10.17
CA GLY A 9 7.55 5.93 -10.46
C GLY A 9 6.63 4.81 -9.96
N TYR A 10 5.31 5.00 -10.09
CA TYR A 10 4.32 4.08 -9.53
C TYR A 10 4.08 2.88 -10.45
N GLY A 11 4.84 1.80 -10.22
CA GLY A 11 4.69 0.54 -10.95
C GLY A 11 4.93 0.69 -12.46
N ASN A 12 4.08 0.05 -13.27
CA ASN A 12 4.12 0.17 -14.74
C ASN A 12 3.61 1.53 -15.27
N ALA A 13 3.11 2.41 -14.39
CA ALA A 13 2.53 3.72 -14.71
C ALA A 13 1.40 3.71 -15.74
N ASP A 14 0.79 2.54 -15.99
CA ASP A 14 -0.27 2.39 -16.97
C ASP A 14 -1.60 2.84 -16.40
N VAL A 15 -2.03 4.03 -16.79
CA VAL A 15 -3.29 4.65 -16.33
C VAL A 15 -4.32 4.73 -17.45
N ARG A 16 -4.17 3.89 -18.47
CA ARG A 16 -5.17 3.73 -19.53
C ARG A 16 -6.36 2.98 -18.98
N ASP A 17 -7.55 3.40 -19.38
CA ASP A 17 -8.81 2.76 -19.01
C ASP A 17 -9.15 1.72 -20.08
N GLU A 18 -9.08 0.43 -19.75
CA GLU A 18 -9.48 -0.64 -20.68
C GLU A 18 -10.98 -0.96 -20.58
N ALA A 19 -11.59 -0.74 -19.42
CA ALA A 19 -13.00 -1.03 -19.16
C ALA A 19 -13.87 0.25 -19.02
N GLU A 20 -13.60 1.09 -18.01
CA GLU A 20 -14.36 2.31 -17.72
C GLU A 20 -13.45 3.45 -17.24
N GLN A 21 -13.90 4.70 -17.37
CA GLN A 21 -13.09 5.85 -16.96
C GLN A 21 -12.75 5.82 -15.47
N GLY A 22 -11.46 5.83 -15.14
CA GLY A 22 -10.98 5.76 -13.76
C GLY A 22 -10.91 4.33 -13.18
N SER A 23 -11.11 3.31 -14.01
CA SER A 23 -11.01 1.90 -13.61
C SER A 23 -9.58 1.36 -13.60
N TYR A 24 -8.63 2.10 -14.20
CA TYR A 24 -7.22 1.71 -14.39
C TYR A 24 -6.52 1.10 -13.16
N TRP A 25 -6.94 1.42 -11.93
CA TRP A 25 -6.30 0.95 -10.70
C TRP A 25 -6.90 -0.35 -10.14
N TYR A 26 -8.04 -0.82 -10.66
CA TYR A 26 -8.67 -2.08 -10.26
C TYR A 26 -9.02 -3.00 -11.44
N ASP A 27 -9.04 -2.50 -12.67
CA ASP A 27 -9.31 -3.28 -13.89
C ASP A 27 -8.14 -4.22 -14.27
N GLY A 28 -6.94 -3.91 -13.81
CA GLY A 28 -5.72 -4.68 -14.07
C GLY A 28 -4.69 -3.95 -14.94
N SER A 29 -4.99 -2.73 -15.41
CA SER A 29 -4.08 -1.90 -16.23
C SER A 29 -2.87 -1.42 -15.40
N LEU A 30 -3.12 -0.67 -14.33
CA LEU A 30 -2.09 -0.20 -13.41
C LEU A 30 -1.64 -1.35 -12.49
N ARG A 31 -0.35 -1.70 -12.55
CA ARG A 31 0.24 -2.78 -11.76
C ARG A 31 1.47 -2.29 -11.03
N ILE A 32 1.62 -2.74 -9.79
CA ILE A 32 2.75 -2.43 -8.93
C ILE A 32 3.13 -3.67 -8.09
N SER A 33 4.43 -3.94 -7.98
CA SER A 33 4.99 -5.01 -7.15
C SER A 33 5.11 -4.61 -5.68
N ALA A 34 5.26 -5.59 -4.78
CA ALA A 34 5.44 -5.32 -3.35
C ALA A 34 6.73 -4.50 -3.07
N ASN A 35 7.81 -4.77 -3.81
CA ASN A 35 9.05 -4.00 -3.70
C ASN A 35 8.89 -2.56 -4.19
N GLU A 36 8.09 -2.33 -5.24
CA GLU A 36 7.75 -0.98 -5.70
C GLU A 36 6.85 -0.24 -4.71
N GLN A 37 5.90 -0.93 -4.07
CA GLN A 37 5.10 -0.35 -2.98
C GLN A 37 6.02 0.14 -1.85
N VAL A 38 6.97 -0.68 -1.39
CA VAL A 38 7.93 -0.27 -0.35
C VAL A 38 8.73 0.96 -0.78
N ARG A 39 9.28 0.98 -2.00
CA ARG A 39 10.01 2.15 -2.51
C ARG A 39 9.15 3.40 -2.60
N PHE A 40 7.89 3.26 -3.04
CA PHE A 40 6.95 4.37 -3.10
C PHE A 40 6.64 4.92 -1.70
N LEU A 41 6.42 4.03 -0.72
CA LEU A 41 6.14 4.42 0.67
C LEU A 41 7.34 5.12 1.31
N GLN A 42 8.58 4.66 1.06
CA GLN A 42 9.80 5.33 1.51
C GLN A 42 9.87 6.77 0.97
N ARG A 43 9.65 6.95 -0.34
CA ARG A 43 9.64 8.27 -0.97
C ARG A 43 8.50 9.16 -0.48
N LEU A 44 7.31 8.60 -0.26
CA LEU A 44 6.19 9.32 0.34
C LEU A 44 6.54 9.80 1.75
N HIS A 45 7.07 8.91 2.59
CA HIS A 45 7.50 9.21 3.94
C HIS A 45 8.64 10.25 3.97
N ASN A 46 9.50 10.31 2.96
CA ASN A 46 10.59 11.28 2.90
C ASN A 46 10.20 12.59 2.20
N GLY A 47 8.95 12.72 1.71
CA GLY A 47 8.49 13.91 0.96
C GLY A 47 9.07 14.01 -0.46
N GLU A 48 9.60 12.92 -1.00
CA GLU A 48 10.33 12.85 -2.28
C GLU A 48 9.42 12.64 -3.51
N LEU A 49 8.10 12.79 -3.34
CA LEU A 49 7.11 12.65 -4.41
C LEU A 49 6.77 13.99 -5.10
N GLY A 50 7.37 15.10 -4.66
CA GLY A 50 7.07 16.44 -5.17
C GLY A 50 5.67 16.93 -4.75
N LEU A 51 5.18 16.46 -3.61
CA LEU A 51 3.98 16.94 -2.94
C LEU A 51 4.36 18.02 -1.92
N SER A 52 3.41 18.87 -1.53
CA SER A 52 3.65 19.80 -0.42
C SER A 52 3.84 19.04 0.89
N ALA A 53 4.58 19.63 1.84
CA ALA A 53 4.73 19.05 3.19
C ALA A 53 3.35 18.82 3.83
N ARG A 54 2.47 19.82 3.75
CA ARG A 54 1.07 19.73 4.21
C ARG A 54 0.32 18.54 3.62
N THR A 55 0.43 18.31 2.31
CA THR A 55 -0.24 17.17 1.64
C THR A 55 0.32 15.85 2.15
N THR A 56 1.64 15.76 2.29
CA THR A 56 2.31 14.56 2.81
C THR A 56 1.87 14.26 4.24
N ASP A 57 1.81 15.26 5.10
CA ASP A 57 1.37 15.12 6.49
C ASP A 57 -0.10 14.69 6.58
N MET A 58 -0.97 15.28 5.76
CA MET A 58 -2.38 14.90 5.68
C MET A 58 -2.54 13.43 5.26
N ILE A 59 -1.73 12.94 4.31
CA ILE A 59 -1.75 11.52 3.91
C ILE A 59 -1.39 10.63 5.10
N ARG A 60 -0.36 10.97 5.88
CA ARG A 60 0.02 10.19 7.08
C ARG A 60 -1.08 10.19 8.13
N GLN A 61 -1.69 11.34 8.39
CA GLN A 61 -2.75 11.47 9.38
C GLN A 61 -3.99 10.64 9.02
N VAL A 62 -4.41 10.70 7.75
CA VAL A 62 -5.59 9.94 7.29
C VAL A 62 -5.32 8.43 7.24
N ALA A 63 -4.06 8.03 7.00
CA ALA A 63 -3.66 6.62 6.95
C ALA A 63 -3.17 6.07 8.30
N LEU A 64 -3.20 6.86 9.38
CA LEU A 64 -2.83 6.41 10.73
C LEU A 64 -3.84 5.35 11.19
N VAL A 65 -3.34 4.14 11.45
CA VAL A 65 -4.13 3.00 11.92
C VAL A 65 -4.09 2.91 13.45
N GLU A 66 -2.91 3.10 14.03
CA GLU A 66 -2.68 2.92 15.45
C GLU A 66 -1.47 3.73 15.90
N GLU A 67 -1.55 4.29 17.10
CA GLU A 67 -0.49 5.07 17.73
C GLU A 67 -0.38 4.68 19.20
N THR A 68 0.83 4.34 19.61
CA THR A 68 1.20 3.99 20.98
C THR A 68 2.39 4.84 21.43
N PRO A 69 2.76 4.82 22.72
CA PRO A 69 3.99 5.46 23.17
C PRO A 69 5.27 4.91 22.52
N ARG A 70 5.23 3.71 21.91
CA ARG A 70 6.41 3.02 21.38
C ARG A 70 6.51 3.08 19.86
N TRP A 71 5.37 3.16 19.16
CA TRP A 71 5.33 3.13 17.71
C TRP A 71 4.03 3.67 17.13
N ARG A 72 4.08 4.03 15.85
CA ARG A 72 2.93 4.48 15.04
C ARG A 72 2.82 3.62 13.79
N LEU A 73 1.65 3.08 13.52
CA LEU A 73 1.37 2.28 12.34
C LEU A 73 0.54 3.11 11.36
N VAL A 74 1.11 3.40 10.20
CA VAL A 74 0.44 4.06 9.07
C VAL A 74 0.30 3.04 7.96
N ALA A 75 -0.94 2.70 7.57
CA ALA A 75 -1.15 1.64 6.61
C ALA A 75 -2.48 1.75 5.87
N LYS A 76 -2.55 1.07 4.71
CA LYS A 76 -3.76 0.99 3.90
C LYS A 76 -4.01 -0.41 3.39
N THR A 77 -5.30 -0.76 3.33
CA THR A 77 -5.82 -1.99 2.73
C THR A 77 -6.21 -1.78 1.27
N GLY A 78 -6.08 -2.84 0.47
CA GLY A 78 -6.65 -2.92 -0.88
C GLY A 78 -7.13 -4.33 -1.19
N ALA A 79 -8.14 -4.47 -2.03
CA ALA A 79 -8.61 -5.75 -2.54
C ALA A 79 -9.29 -5.53 -3.90
N CYS A 80 -8.94 -6.33 -4.89
CA CYS A 80 -9.57 -6.30 -6.21
C CYS A 80 -9.54 -7.68 -6.87
N ARG A 81 -10.41 -7.85 -7.88
CA ARG A 81 -10.28 -8.88 -8.90
C ARG A 81 -10.18 -8.13 -10.22
N GLY A 82 -9.04 -8.23 -10.90
CA GLY A 82 -8.86 -7.61 -12.20
C GLY A 82 -9.85 -8.16 -13.22
N VAL A 83 -10.16 -7.39 -14.27
CA VAL A 83 -11.04 -7.83 -15.35
C VAL A 83 -10.38 -9.03 -16.04
N GLY A 84 -11.10 -10.16 -16.08
CA GLY A 84 -10.59 -11.41 -16.65
C GLY A 84 -9.62 -12.20 -15.75
N GLU A 85 -9.27 -11.70 -14.56
CA GLU A 85 -8.42 -12.43 -13.63
C GLU A 85 -9.19 -13.51 -12.88
N GLN A 86 -8.59 -14.70 -12.75
CA GLN A 86 -9.17 -15.83 -12.03
C GLN A 86 -8.98 -15.69 -10.51
N THR A 87 -7.85 -15.11 -10.10
CA THR A 87 -7.51 -14.87 -8.69
C THR A 87 -7.84 -13.45 -8.27
N THR A 88 -7.95 -13.26 -6.97
CA THR A 88 -8.15 -11.96 -6.32
C THR A 88 -6.83 -11.50 -5.71
N THR A 89 -6.56 -10.19 -5.77
CA THR A 89 -5.36 -9.58 -5.18
C THR A 89 -5.75 -8.78 -3.94
N HIS A 90 -5.04 -9.03 -2.84
CA HIS A 90 -5.28 -8.39 -1.54
C HIS A 90 -4.01 -7.76 -1.01
N TRP A 91 -4.10 -6.51 -0.60
CA TRP A 91 -2.98 -5.69 -0.16
C TRP A 91 -3.16 -5.23 1.29
N TYR A 92 -2.05 -5.27 2.03
CA TYR A 92 -1.86 -4.45 3.20
C TYR A 92 -0.44 -3.88 3.17
N VAL A 93 -0.34 -2.56 3.04
CA VAL A 93 0.92 -1.85 2.82
C VAL A 93 1.00 -0.68 3.79
N GLY A 94 2.21 -0.33 4.21
CA GLY A 94 2.40 0.74 5.16
C GLY A 94 3.80 0.78 5.75
N TRP A 95 3.92 1.49 6.86
CA TRP A 95 5.14 1.52 7.65
C TRP A 95 4.83 1.64 9.14
N VAL A 96 5.78 1.21 9.95
CA VAL A 96 5.79 1.38 11.41
C VAL A 96 6.92 2.34 11.76
N GLU A 97 6.57 3.46 12.38
CA GLU A 97 7.53 4.44 12.92
C GLU A 97 7.83 4.07 14.38
N LYS A 98 9.10 3.81 14.70
CA LYS A 98 9.62 3.71 16.08
C LYS A 98 10.55 4.89 16.34
N ALA A 99 10.99 5.05 17.60
CA ALA A 99 11.88 6.14 17.99
C ALA A 99 13.22 6.16 17.23
N ASP A 100 13.73 4.99 16.87
CA ASP A 100 15.06 4.79 16.28
C ASP A 100 15.05 4.40 14.79
N ASN A 101 13.92 3.91 14.28
CA ASN A 101 13.84 3.38 12.93
C ASN A 101 12.41 3.39 12.36
N THR A 102 12.31 3.35 11.02
CA THR A 102 11.04 3.19 10.29
C THR A 102 11.06 1.90 9.48
N TYR A 103 10.08 1.04 9.71
CA TYR A 103 9.96 -0.27 9.07
C TYR A 103 8.86 -0.24 8.02
N TYR A 104 9.22 -0.37 6.74
CA TYR A 104 8.27 -0.38 5.63
C TYR A 104 7.87 -1.81 5.28
N PHE A 105 6.60 -2.04 4.96
CA PHE A 105 6.10 -3.35 4.58
C PHE A 105 5.09 -3.27 3.44
N ALA A 106 5.02 -4.36 2.67
CA ALA A 106 3.99 -4.60 1.69
C ALA A 106 3.64 -6.08 1.64
N LEU A 107 2.49 -6.46 2.18
CA LEU A 107 1.93 -7.80 2.03
C LEU A 107 0.97 -7.82 0.84
N ARG A 108 1.20 -8.76 -0.08
CA ARG A 108 0.28 -9.10 -1.17
C ARG A 108 -0.12 -10.56 -1.08
N LEU A 109 -1.43 -10.83 -1.04
CA LEU A 109 -1.97 -12.17 -1.16
C LEU A 109 -2.68 -12.31 -2.50
N ALA A 110 -2.42 -13.40 -3.22
CA ALA A 110 -3.24 -13.87 -4.32
C ALA A 110 -4.11 -15.02 -3.81
N ALA A 111 -5.41 -15.00 -4.09
CA ALA A 111 -6.34 -16.01 -3.59
C ALA A 111 -7.47 -16.31 -4.56
N ASP A 112 -7.90 -17.57 -4.61
CA ASP A 112 -9.02 -18.02 -5.45
C ASP A 112 -10.36 -17.48 -4.91
N SER A 113 -10.52 -17.44 -3.58
CA SER A 113 -11.69 -16.89 -2.90
C SER A 113 -11.41 -15.50 -2.32
N PHE A 114 -12.39 -14.60 -2.40
CA PHE A 114 -12.21 -13.20 -2.02
C PHE A 114 -12.21 -13.03 -0.50
N GLU A 115 -13.18 -13.63 0.19
CA GLU A 115 -13.50 -13.36 1.60
C GLU A 115 -12.40 -13.80 2.58
N PRO A 116 -11.79 -14.99 2.48
CA PRO A 116 -10.75 -15.40 3.43
C PRO A 116 -9.54 -14.48 3.38
N ALA A 117 -9.01 -14.21 2.17
CA ALA A 117 -7.89 -13.30 2.00
C ALA A 117 -8.24 -11.86 2.39
N LEU A 118 -9.50 -11.45 2.19
CA LEU A 118 -9.97 -10.15 2.63
C LEU A 118 -9.93 -10.03 4.17
N ARG A 119 -10.32 -11.07 4.88
CA ARG A 119 -10.31 -11.11 6.35
C ARG A 119 -8.88 -11.20 6.91
N ASP A 120 -8.04 -12.04 6.29
CA ASP A 120 -6.81 -12.52 6.93
C ASP A 120 -5.58 -11.63 6.65
N ARG A 121 -5.58 -10.79 5.60
CA ARG A 121 -4.40 -9.99 5.22
C ARG A 121 -3.86 -9.07 6.33
N VAL A 122 -4.74 -8.48 7.14
CA VAL A 122 -4.31 -7.58 8.23
C VAL A 122 -3.77 -8.38 9.42
N PRO A 123 -4.48 -9.40 9.95
CA PRO A 123 -3.94 -10.28 10.98
C PRO A 123 -2.59 -10.90 10.60
N ILE A 124 -2.44 -11.42 9.37
CA ILE A 124 -1.19 -12.02 8.90
C ILE A 124 -0.04 -11.02 8.95
N ALA A 125 -0.24 -9.82 8.40
CA ALA A 125 0.83 -8.82 8.39
C ALA A 125 1.22 -8.38 9.81
N ARG A 126 0.23 -8.19 10.71
CA ARG A 126 0.50 -7.81 12.09
C ARG A 126 1.24 -8.91 12.86
N ASP A 127 0.85 -10.17 12.66
CA ASP A 127 1.55 -11.33 13.24
C ASP A 127 3.01 -11.39 12.75
N LEU A 128 3.26 -11.21 11.45
CA LEU A 128 4.62 -11.13 10.91
C LEU A 128 5.43 -9.98 11.52
N LEU A 129 4.85 -8.78 11.63
CA LEU A 129 5.52 -7.63 12.25
C LEU A 129 5.81 -7.86 13.74
N ALA A 130 4.92 -8.54 14.47
CA ALA A 130 5.12 -8.89 15.87
C ALA A 130 6.23 -9.95 16.04
N ARG A 131 6.26 -10.97 15.18
CA ARG A 131 7.34 -11.98 15.14
C ARG A 131 8.71 -11.40 14.81
N LEU A 132 8.73 -10.28 14.09
CA LEU A 132 9.95 -9.50 13.81
C LEU A 132 10.27 -8.47 14.91
N HIS A 133 9.52 -8.45 16.01
CA HIS A 133 9.65 -7.51 17.13
C HIS A 133 9.50 -6.02 16.74
N ILE A 134 8.78 -5.77 15.64
CA ILE A 134 8.45 -4.42 15.18
C ILE A 134 7.25 -3.89 15.95
N LEU A 135 6.19 -4.71 16.04
CA LEU A 135 5.05 -4.53 16.94
C LEU A 135 5.26 -5.37 18.19
N ASP A 136 4.73 -4.90 19.32
CA ASP A 136 4.89 -5.49 20.66
C ASP A 136 3.55 -5.72 21.36
#